data_AF-A0A934G2L0-F1
#
_entry.id   AF-A0A934G2L0-F1
#
_cell.length_a   1.000
_cell.length_b   1.000
_cell.length_c   1.000
_cell.angle_alpha   90.00
_cell.angle_beta   90.00
_cell.angle_gamma   90.00
#
_symmetry.space_group_name_H-M   'P 1'
#
loop_
_entity.id
_entity.type
_entity.pdbx_description
1 polymer ?
#
loop_
_entity_poly.entity_id
_entity_poly.type
_entity_poly.pdbx_seq_one_letter_code
_entity_poly.pdbx_strand_id
1 'polypeptide(L)'
;MSLVIDTLRISTITEELTDAEIEIFGELFDVLSYKAGDLIVQPGDKRQPDNLYILAHGEIQVKILSSDGETTIHVLKPGDLAGLITFVGGAPSQHSAALYSKGESQILSMSSAKFDALVCSRPMTAHKIMRGIVRYVHGIVRNMNAKSSELNNYIYRTSGGY
;
A
#
# COMPACT_ATOMS: atom_id res chain seq x y z
N MET A 1 13.97 18.34 -6.11
CA MET A 1 12.63 17.95 -5.64
C MET A 1 12.81 17.02 -4.46
N SER A 2 11.89 17.03 -3.49
CA SER A 2 11.97 16.11 -2.35
C SER A 2 11.44 14.74 -2.76
N LEU A 3 12.12 13.67 -2.33
CA LEU A 3 11.75 12.26 -2.56
C LEU A 3 10.26 12.00 -2.33
N VAL A 4 9.69 12.66 -1.31
CA VAL A 4 8.29 12.56 -0.93
C VAL A 4 7.36 13.00 -2.06
N ILE A 5 7.58 14.18 -2.64
CA ILE A 5 6.72 14.73 -3.69
C ILE A 5 6.84 13.89 -4.97
N ASP A 6 8.05 13.45 -5.31
CA ASP A 6 8.28 12.59 -6.47
C ASP A 6 7.53 11.26 -6.34
N THR A 7 7.59 10.65 -5.15
CA THR A 7 6.87 9.40 -4.84
C THR A 7 5.36 9.60 -4.87
N LEU A 8 4.86 10.68 -4.28
CA LEU A 8 3.43 10.99 -4.26
C LEU A 8 2.86 11.13 -5.66
N ARG A 9 3.59 11.78 -6.58
CA ARG A 9 3.17 11.94 -7.98
C ARG A 9 3.11 10.63 -8.78
N ILE A 10 3.84 9.60 -8.36
CA ILE A 10 3.79 8.27 -8.98
C ILE A 10 2.57 7.48 -8.47
N SER A 11 2.10 7.79 -7.26
CA SER A 11 0.97 7.08 -6.66
C SER A 11 -0.37 7.57 -7.21
N THR A 12 -1.31 6.63 -7.43
CA THR A 12 -2.67 6.96 -7.89
C THR A 12 -3.48 7.74 -6.86
N ILE A 13 -2.99 7.82 -5.62
CA ILE A 13 -3.65 8.55 -4.52
C ILE A 13 -3.75 10.06 -4.80
N THR A 14 -2.83 10.63 -5.60
CA THR A 14 -2.78 12.08 -5.84
C THR A 14 -3.41 12.54 -7.16
N GLU A 15 -4.04 11.66 -7.93
CA GLU A 15 -4.60 12.00 -9.26
C GLU A 15 -5.59 13.19 -9.27
N GLU A 16 -6.27 13.44 -8.15
CA GLU A 16 -7.28 14.52 -8.04
C GLU A 16 -6.79 15.69 -7.18
N LEU A 17 -5.55 15.64 -6.70
CA LEU A 17 -4.95 16.69 -5.87
C LEU A 17 -4.28 17.74 -6.75
N THR A 18 -4.46 19.01 -6.38
CA THR A 18 -3.67 20.11 -6.92
C THR A 18 -2.24 20.07 -6.39
N ASP A 19 -1.30 20.76 -7.04
CA ASP A 19 0.09 20.79 -6.57
C ASP A 19 0.22 21.31 -5.13
N ALA A 20 -0.55 22.33 -4.75
CA ALA A 20 -0.58 22.83 -3.39
C ALA A 20 -1.11 21.78 -2.38
N GLU A 21 -2.10 20.98 -2.78
CA GLU A 21 -2.60 19.88 -1.95
C GLU A 21 -1.59 18.74 -1.83
N ILE A 22 -0.82 18.45 -2.89
CA ILE A 22 0.27 17.46 -2.85
C ILE A 22 1.40 17.92 -1.93
N GLU A 23 1.74 19.21 -1.94
CA GLU A 23 2.73 19.77 -1.01
C GLU A 23 2.29 19.60 0.45
N ILE A 24 1.07 20.02 0.77
CA ILE A 24 0.49 19.87 2.12
C ILE A 24 0.43 18.40 2.54
N PHE A 25 0.04 17.51 1.61
CA PHE A 25 -0.02 16.08 1.90
C PHE A 25 1.38 15.49 2.12
N GLY A 26 2.38 15.95 1.36
CA GLY A 26 3.77 15.55 1.49
C GLY A 26 4.38 15.89 2.85
N GLU A 27 4.00 17.02 3.44
CA GLU A 27 4.48 17.43 4.78
C GLU A 27 4.05 16.47 5.90
N LEU A 28 3.04 15.63 5.68
CA LEU A 28 2.56 14.67 6.67
C LEU A 28 3.43 13.40 6.75
N PHE A 29 4.26 13.13 5.73
CA PHE A 29 5.02 11.90 5.64
C PHE A 29 6.41 12.00 6.26
N ASP A 30 6.78 10.95 6.99
CA ASP A 30 8.15 10.69 7.41
C ASP A 30 8.78 9.68 6.44
N VAL A 31 10.07 9.84 6.13
CA VAL A 31 10.81 8.90 5.28
C VAL A 31 11.52 7.88 6.16
N LEU A 32 11.21 6.60 5.97
CA LEU A 32 11.83 5.48 6.66
C LEU A 32 12.67 4.68 5.67
N SER A 33 13.87 4.27 6.09
CA SER A 33 14.80 3.47 5.28
C SER A 33 15.01 2.10 5.88
N TYR A 34 15.02 1.08 5.04
CA TYR A 34 15.10 -0.33 5.40
C TYR A 34 16.16 -1.04 4.57
N LYS A 35 16.79 -2.05 5.16
CA LYS A 35 17.75 -2.96 4.52
C LYS A 35 17.05 -4.23 4.05
N ALA A 36 17.78 -5.02 3.25
CA ALA A 36 17.30 -6.31 2.81
C ALA A 36 17.01 -7.23 4.01
N GLY A 37 15.81 -7.82 4.04
CA GLY A 37 15.33 -8.70 5.10
C GLY A 37 14.63 -7.99 6.26
N ASP A 38 14.65 -6.66 6.32
CA ASP A 38 13.99 -5.93 7.41
C ASP A 38 12.47 -6.13 7.38
N LEU A 39 11.90 -6.39 8.55
CA LEU A 39 10.47 -6.47 8.80
C LEU A 39 9.92 -5.05 9.00
N ILE A 40 9.00 -4.66 8.13
CA ILE A 40 8.36 -3.34 8.14
C ILE A 40 7.04 -3.40 8.91
N VAL A 41 6.26 -4.46 8.67
CA VAL A 41 4.93 -4.63 9.27
C VAL A 41 4.71 -6.09 9.66
N GLN A 42 4.21 -6.30 10.88
CA GLN A 42 3.97 -7.61 11.46
C GLN A 42 2.47 -7.79 11.76
N PRO A 43 1.81 -8.79 11.14
CA PRO A 43 0.43 -9.16 11.42
C PRO A 43 0.19 -9.44 12.89
N GLY A 44 -0.87 -8.85 13.44
CA GLY A 44 -1.31 -9.08 14.82
C GLY A 44 -0.51 -8.36 15.90
N ASP A 45 0.52 -7.57 15.57
CA ASP A 45 1.23 -6.76 16.55
C ASP A 45 0.41 -5.52 16.94
N LYS A 46 -0.18 -5.56 18.14
CA LYS A 46 -0.96 -4.44 18.70
C LYS A 46 -0.12 -3.20 19.04
N ARG A 47 1.20 -3.31 19.08
CA ARG A 47 2.11 -2.18 19.33
C ARG A 47 2.44 -1.43 18.04
N GLN A 48 2.10 -2.01 16.90
CA GLN A 48 2.38 -1.41 15.62
C GLN A 48 1.45 -0.20 15.38
N PRO A 49 1.97 0.95 14.93
CA PRO A 49 1.14 2.10 14.65
C PRO A 49 0.30 1.91 13.38
N ASP A 50 -0.91 2.46 13.41
CA ASP A 50 -1.84 2.48 12.29
C ASP A 50 -1.39 3.52 11.25
N ASN A 51 -0.44 3.13 10.42
CA ASN A 51 0.17 4.01 9.43
C ASN A 51 -0.20 3.61 8.00
N LEU A 52 -0.41 4.63 7.17
CA LEU A 52 -0.34 4.50 5.72
C LEU A 52 1.14 4.45 5.32
N TYR A 53 1.49 3.47 4.49
CA TYR A 53 2.82 3.37 3.89
C TYR A 53 2.72 3.54 2.38
N ILE A 54 3.66 4.28 1.79
CA ILE A 54 3.83 4.40 0.34
C ILE A 54 5.27 4.03 0.02
N LEU A 55 5.48 3.07 -0.88
CA LEU A 55 6.82 2.69 -1.29
C LEU A 55 7.42 3.80 -2.17
N ALA A 56 8.56 4.36 -1.77
CA ALA A 56 9.28 5.39 -2.53
C ALA A 56 10.37 4.76 -3.42
N HIS A 57 11.12 3.81 -2.87
CA HIS A 57 12.20 3.13 -3.58
C HIS A 57 12.36 1.70 -3.08
N GLY A 58 12.78 0.79 -3.97
CA GLY A 58 13.03 -0.61 -3.63
C GLY A 58 11.84 -1.53 -3.94
N GLU A 59 11.81 -2.69 -3.28
CA GLU A 59 10.79 -3.72 -3.43
C GLU A 59 10.39 -4.26 -2.05
N ILE A 60 9.09 -4.28 -1.76
CA ILE A 60 8.55 -4.84 -0.51
C ILE A 60 7.75 -6.10 -0.83
N GLN A 61 8.11 -7.19 -0.17
CA GLN A 61 7.38 -8.45 -0.23
C GLN A 61 6.24 -8.46 0.77
N VAL A 62 5.04 -8.76 0.28
CA VAL A 62 3.85 -9.02 1.08
C VAL A 62 3.76 -10.53 1.27
N LYS A 63 3.97 -10.99 2.51
CA LYS A 63 3.95 -12.42 2.87
C LYS A 63 2.77 -12.73 3.76
N ILE A 64 2.12 -13.87 3.53
CA ILE A 64 1.11 -14.42 4.45
C ILE A 64 1.60 -15.74 5.02
N LEU A 65 1.25 -16.00 6.28
CA LEU A 65 1.47 -17.30 6.89
C LEU A 65 0.36 -18.27 6.44
N SER A 66 0.75 -19.33 5.75
CA SER A 66 -0.11 -20.44 5.35
C SER A 66 0.24 -21.71 6.15
N SER A 67 -0.55 -22.77 5.97
CA SER A 67 -0.26 -24.11 6.53
C SER A 67 1.12 -24.64 6.11
N ASP A 68 1.59 -24.26 4.92
CA ASP A 68 2.85 -24.73 4.33
C ASP A 68 4.04 -23.78 4.60
N GLY A 69 3.85 -22.74 5.42
CA GLY A 69 4.87 -21.73 5.75
C GLY A 69 4.55 -20.32 5.25
N GLU A 70 5.54 -19.43 5.27
CA GLU A 70 5.40 -18.07 4.73
C GLU A 70 5.45 -18.05 3.20
N THR A 71 4.39 -17.54 2.57
CA THR A 71 4.31 -17.42 1.10
C THR A 71 4.22 -15.95 0.71
N THR A 72 5.05 -15.54 -0.26
CA THR A 72 4.95 -14.19 -0.86
C THR A 72 3.78 -14.17 -1.83
N ILE A 73 2.78 -13.33 -1.55
CA ILE A 73 1.57 -13.19 -2.38
C ILE A 73 1.64 -11.98 -3.31
N HIS A 74 2.47 -10.99 -2.96
CA HIS A 74 2.60 -9.78 -3.73
C HIS A 74 3.95 -9.12 -3.49
N VAL A 75 4.41 -8.33 -4.47
CA VAL A 75 5.59 -7.48 -4.34
C VAL A 75 5.15 -6.07 -4.70
N LEU A 76 5.21 -5.16 -3.73
CA LEU A 76 4.90 -3.76 -3.91
C LEU A 76 6.03 -3.07 -4.68
N LYS A 77 5.65 -2.13 -5.54
CA LYS A 77 6.53 -1.28 -6.35
C LYS A 77 6.44 0.18 -5.90
N PRO A 78 7.40 1.03 -6.28
CA PRO A 78 7.30 2.47 -6.01
C PRO A 78 5.96 3.06 -6.43
N GLY A 79 5.31 3.79 -5.51
CA GLY A 79 3.95 4.35 -5.66
C GLY A 79 2.84 3.48 -5.05
N ASP A 80 3.11 2.19 -4.77
CA ASP A 80 2.13 1.29 -4.15
C ASP A 80 1.93 1.61 -2.67
N LEU A 81 0.69 1.43 -2.22
CA LEU A 81 0.24 1.65 -0.85
C LEU A 81 0.23 0.35 -0.05
N ALA A 82 0.53 0.47 1.25
CA ALA A 82 0.38 -0.58 2.25
C ALA A 82 -0.14 -0.01 3.58
N GLY A 83 -0.53 -0.90 4.51
CA GLY A 83 -1.10 -0.50 5.80
C GLY A 83 -2.54 0.04 5.73
N LEU A 84 -3.21 -0.08 4.58
CA LEU A 84 -4.52 0.53 4.33
C LEU A 84 -5.61 0.09 5.33
N ILE A 85 -5.65 -1.20 5.68
CA ILE A 85 -6.70 -1.75 6.55
C ILE A 85 -6.64 -1.13 7.95
N THR A 86 -5.47 -1.14 8.58
CA THR A 86 -5.28 -0.57 9.92
C THR A 86 -5.36 0.95 9.87
N PHE A 87 -4.82 1.58 8.83
CA PHE A 87 -4.92 3.03 8.61
C PHE A 87 -6.37 3.54 8.60
N VAL A 88 -7.31 2.85 7.95
CA VAL A 88 -8.73 3.27 7.91
C VAL A 88 -9.56 2.83 9.13
N GLY A 89 -8.91 2.33 10.19
CA GLY A 89 -9.58 1.87 11.41
C GLY A 89 -10.09 0.44 11.37
N GLY A 90 -9.64 -0.38 10.41
CA GLY A 90 -9.87 -1.82 10.40
C GLY A 90 -9.18 -2.52 11.58
N ALA A 91 -9.73 -3.66 12.00
CA ALA A 91 -9.17 -4.38 13.14
C ALA A 91 -7.79 -4.99 12.78
N PRO A 92 -6.81 -5.03 13.72
CA PRO A 92 -5.51 -5.68 13.46
C PRO A 92 -5.63 -7.15 13.04
N SER A 93 -6.72 -7.84 13.38
CA SER A 93 -7.00 -9.21 12.94
C SER A 93 -7.32 -9.34 11.45
N GLN A 94 -7.73 -8.25 10.79
CA GLN A 94 -7.95 -8.20 9.33
C GLN A 94 -6.64 -7.96 8.57
N HIS A 95 -5.57 -7.63 9.28
CA HIS A 95 -4.23 -7.49 8.74
C HIS A 95 -3.48 -8.82 8.88
N SER A 96 -3.44 -9.61 7.80
CA SER A 96 -2.86 -10.97 7.78
C SER A 96 -1.49 -11.06 7.09
N ALA A 97 -0.99 -9.95 6.54
CA ALA A 97 0.19 -9.97 5.68
C ALA A 97 1.36 -9.18 6.24
N ALA A 98 2.50 -9.85 6.42
CA ALA A 98 3.75 -9.23 6.81
C ALA A 98 4.42 -8.54 5.63
N LEU A 99 5.08 -7.42 5.90
CA LEU A 99 5.83 -6.67 4.90
C LEU A 99 7.32 -6.80 5.20
N TYR A 100 8.07 -7.30 4.22
CA TYR A 100 9.51 -7.44 4.30
C TYR A 100 10.17 -6.66 3.19
N SER A 101 11.24 -5.94 3.50
CA SER A 101 12.06 -5.32 2.48
C SER A 101 12.92 -6.38 1.77
N LYS A 102 12.87 -6.44 0.43
CA LYS A 102 13.70 -7.38 -0.34
C LYS A 102 15.13 -6.88 -0.54
N GLY A 103 15.32 -5.56 -0.52
CA GLY A 103 16.58 -4.87 -0.76
C GLY A 103 16.71 -3.62 0.10
N GLU A 104 17.57 -2.68 -0.30
CA GLU A 104 17.51 -1.33 0.25
C GLU A 104 16.22 -0.66 -0.24
N SER A 105 15.37 -0.26 0.71
CA SER A 105 14.06 0.32 0.41
C SER A 105 13.84 1.59 1.21
N GLN A 106 13.11 2.53 0.61
CA GLN A 106 12.63 3.74 1.28
C GLN A 106 11.12 3.78 1.20
N ILE A 107 10.47 4.04 2.32
CA ILE A 107 9.02 4.19 2.39
C ILE A 107 8.66 5.52 3.01
N LEU A 108 7.55 6.07 2.54
CA LEU A 108 6.86 7.16 3.20
C LEU A 108 5.90 6.56 4.22
N SER A 109 5.91 7.08 5.45
CA SER A 109 5.00 6.67 6.52
C SER A 109 4.21 7.87 7.04
N MET A 110 2.89 7.72 7.14
CA MET A 110 2.01 8.71 7.74
C MET A 110 1.07 8.01 8.71
N SER A 111 0.98 8.52 9.94
CA SER A 111 0.05 7.97 10.93
C SER A 111 -1.39 8.37 10.66
N SER A 112 -2.32 7.51 11.08
CA SER A 112 -3.76 7.80 11.09
C SER A 112 -4.06 9.13 11.78
N ALA A 113 -3.42 9.40 12.92
CA ALA A 113 -3.60 10.67 13.65
C ALA A 113 -3.23 11.92 12.83
N LYS A 114 -2.16 11.87 12.02
CA LYS A 114 -1.81 12.97 11.10
C LYS A 114 -2.88 13.15 10.03
N PHE A 115 -3.45 12.05 9.53
CA PHE A 115 -4.56 12.10 8.58
C PHE A 115 -5.86 12.62 9.21
N ASP A 116 -6.19 12.24 10.44
CA ASP A 116 -7.36 12.73 11.16
C ASP A 116 -7.29 14.26 11.37
N ALA A 117 -6.10 14.78 11.65
CA ALA A 117 -5.86 16.21 11.70
C ALA A 117 -6.06 16.88 10.32
N LEU A 118 -5.69 16.22 9.23
CA LEU A 118 -5.98 16.68 7.86
C LEU A 118 -7.47 16.66 7.56
N VAL A 119 -8.21 15.64 8.01
CA VAL A 119 -9.68 15.57 7.87
C VAL A 119 -10.35 16.77 8.54
N CYS A 120 -9.90 17.13 9.75
CA CYS A 120 -10.44 18.28 10.48
C CYS A 120 -10.07 19.62 9.83
N SER A 121 -8.83 19.77 9.36
CA SER A 121 -8.32 21.05 8.85
C SER A 121 -8.63 21.30 7.37
N ARG A 122 -8.67 20.25 6.54
CA ARG A 122 -8.82 20.30 5.08
C ARG A 122 -9.69 19.14 4.57
N PRO A 123 -11.00 19.14 4.87
CA PRO A 123 -11.89 18.01 4.59
C PRO A 123 -11.98 17.66 3.10
N MET A 124 -11.91 18.65 2.20
CA MET A 124 -11.96 18.40 0.75
C MET A 124 -10.70 17.70 0.23
N THR A 125 -9.53 18.06 0.76
CA THR A 125 -8.27 17.41 0.42
C THR A 125 -8.26 15.97 0.93
N ALA A 126 -8.68 15.76 2.18
CA ALA A 126 -8.84 14.42 2.75
C ALA A 126 -9.85 13.56 1.95
N HIS A 127 -10.96 14.14 1.51
CA HIS A 127 -11.95 13.46 0.67
C HIS A 127 -11.35 12.97 -0.66
N LYS A 128 -10.56 13.81 -1.34
CA LYS A 128 -9.85 13.44 -2.57
C LYS A 128 -8.83 12.31 -2.33
N ILE A 129 -8.09 12.36 -1.22
CA ILE A 129 -7.16 11.31 -0.82
C ILE A 129 -7.90 9.98 -0.60
N MET A 130 -9.02 9.99 0.12
CA MET A 130 -9.84 8.78 0.31
C MET A 130 -10.35 8.21 -1.01
N ARG A 131 -10.79 9.07 -1.95
CA ARG A 131 -11.14 8.63 -3.31
C ARG A 131 -9.94 8.00 -4.03
N GLY A 132 -8.75 8.57 -3.86
CA GLY A 132 -7.50 8.00 -4.36
C GLY A 132 -7.21 6.60 -3.80
N ILE A 133 -7.38 6.41 -2.49
CA ILE A 133 -7.23 5.09 -1.85
C ILE A 133 -8.24 4.08 -2.42
N VAL A 134 -9.51 4.47 -2.56
CA VAL A 134 -10.54 3.58 -3.13
C VAL A 134 -10.20 3.22 -4.57
N ARG A 135 -9.75 4.18 -5.40
CA ARG A 135 -9.28 3.91 -6.77
C ARG A 135 -8.11 2.93 -6.79
N TYR A 136 -7.13 3.12 -5.91
CA TYR A 136 -5.98 2.23 -5.77
C TYR A 136 -6.41 0.79 -5.41
N VAL A 137 -7.24 0.62 -4.37
CA VAL A 137 -7.74 -0.70 -3.94
C VAL A 137 -8.55 -1.37 -5.06
N HIS A 138 -9.40 -0.61 -5.75
CA HIS A 138 -10.15 -1.13 -6.88
C HIS A 138 -9.23 -1.58 -8.03
N GLY A 139 -8.15 -0.85 -8.29
CA GLY A 139 -7.11 -1.22 -9.25
C GLY A 139 -6.44 -2.55 -8.89
N ILE A 140 -6.11 -2.76 -7.61
CA ILE A 140 -5.58 -4.03 -7.11
C ILE A 140 -6.55 -5.18 -7.39
N VAL A 141 -7.82 -5.05 -6.97
CA VAL A 141 -8.82 -6.11 -7.13
C VAL A 141 -9.03 -6.44 -8.61
N ARG A 142 -9.12 -5.42 -9.47
CA ARG A 142 -9.23 -5.62 -10.92
C ARG A 142 -8.04 -6.38 -11.49
N ASN A 143 -6.81 -6.03 -11.09
CA ASN A 143 -5.61 -6.70 -11.55
C ASN A 143 -5.54 -8.17 -11.07
N MET A 144 -5.93 -8.43 -9.82
CA MET A 144 -6.02 -9.80 -9.29
C MET A 144 -7.06 -10.63 -10.05
N ASN A 145 -8.25 -10.06 -10.30
CA ASN A 145 -9.31 -10.75 -11.04
C ASN A 145 -8.91 -11.05 -12.49
N ALA A 146 -8.21 -10.13 -13.16
CA ALA A 146 -7.70 -10.36 -14.51
C ALA A 146 -6.72 -11.55 -14.56
N LYS A 147 -5.76 -11.61 -13.62
CA LYS A 147 -4.80 -12.73 -13.51
C LYS A 147 -5.48 -14.07 -13.24
N SER A 148 -6.49 -14.08 -12.36
CA SER A 148 -7.28 -15.29 -12.06
C SER A 148 -8.08 -15.76 -13.28
N SER A 149 -8.70 -14.84 -14.00
CA SER A 149 -9.44 -15.15 -15.22
C SER A 149 -8.55 -15.70 -16.34
N GLU A 150 -7.35 -15.14 -16.53
CA GLU A 150 -6.37 -15.64 -17.50
C GLU A 150 -5.96 -17.08 -17.17
N LEU A 151 -5.62 -17.36 -15.91
CA LEU A 151 -5.22 -18.70 -15.48
C LEU A 151 -6.33 -19.73 -15.69
N ASN A 152 -7.57 -19.39 -15.33
CA ASN A 152 -8.72 -20.25 -15.60
C ASN A 152 -8.87 -20.53 -17.10
N ASN A 153 -8.77 -19.50 -17.95
CA ASN A 153 -8.86 -19.68 -19.40
C ASN A 153 -7.75 -20.59 -19.95
N TYR A 154 -6.53 -20.54 -19.42
CA TYR A 154 -5.46 -21.47 -19.78
C TYR A 154 -5.81 -22.92 -19.40
N ILE A 155 -6.19 -23.16 -18.15
CA ILE A 155 -6.50 -24.51 -17.63
C ILE A 155 -7.66 -25.16 -18.40
N TYR A 156 -8.73 -24.40 -18.66
CA TYR A 156 -9.88 -24.89 -19.41
C TYR A 156 -9.60 -25.06 -20.90
N ARG A 157 -8.73 -24.24 -21.53
CA ARG A 157 -8.31 -24.47 -22.92
C ARG A 157 -7.42 -25.68 -23.09
N THR A 158 -6.50 -25.95 -22.16
CA THR A 158 -5.64 -27.16 -22.23
C THR A 158 -6.39 -28.46 -21.91
N SER A 159 -7.52 -28.38 -21.21
CA SER A 159 -8.32 -29.56 -20.82
C SER A 159 -9.48 -29.87 -21.78
N GLY A 160 -9.71 -29.04 -22.81
CA GLY A 160 -10.86 -29.13 -23.71
C GLY A 160 -10.58 -29.66 -25.12
N GLY A 161 -9.41 -30.27 -25.35
CA GLY A 161 -9.05 -30.87 -26.64
C GLY A 161 -9.01 -32.39 -26.58
N TYR A 162 -10.16 -33.03 -26.76
CA TYR A 162 -10.29 -34.44 -27.18
C TYR A 162 -11.36 -34.54 -28.26
#